data_AF-A0A849BI56-F1
#
_entry.id   AF-A0A849BI56-F1
#
_cell.length_a   1.000
_cell.length_b   1.000
_cell.length_c   1.000
_cell.angle_alpha   90.00
_cell.angle_beta   90.00
_cell.angle_gamma   90.00
#
_symmetry.space_group_name_H-M   'P 1'
#
loop_
_entity.id
_entity.type
_entity.pdbx_description
1 polymer ?
#
loop_
_entity_poly.entity_id
_entity_poly.type
_entity_poly.pdbx_seq_one_letter_code
_entity_poly.pdbx_strand_id
1 'polypeptide(L)'
;MRGTRAPRQLLDVRTIYAEPAALELERGRQVVERWPGAEVVEVPSAQRVQGVHDDASSVDRWVRTKTEVLALGVRKTLTARRNERSANWIAPSTANGCAMACAYCYVPRHKGYANPITVYANIDQVVGYLQRHVARQGAKPGPDQCDPAAWVYDIGENSDASVDAVVSDNVRDLVTAFRAMPTAKASFATKQVNRELLDYDPQGRTRVRFSVMPHRMARLLDVRTSPVAQRVAAVDDFVAAGYEVHLNLSPVVVHEGWLEEWAELLEEIDDVLSPAAKAQAAAEVILLTHNAGLHEVNLGWHPKGEEAIWRPDIQEAKRSQNGMENVRYRARWKKVWLQRLLDLMAEKTPWLTVRYAF
;
A
#
# COMPACT_ATOMS: atom_id res chain seq x y z
N MET A 1 -17.50 21.06 5.72
CA MET A 1 -16.24 20.64 5.07
C MET A 1 -15.16 20.48 6.14
N ARG A 2 -14.86 19.26 6.60
CA ARG A 2 -13.65 19.02 7.41
C ARG A 2 -12.47 18.96 6.44
N GLY A 3 -11.64 20.00 6.47
CA GLY A 3 -10.45 20.11 5.61
C GLY A 3 -9.53 18.90 5.77
N THR A 4 -8.97 18.47 4.64
CA THR A 4 -7.99 17.40 4.57
C THR A 4 -6.72 17.78 5.32
N ARG A 5 -6.15 16.80 6.01
CA ARG A 5 -4.76 16.93 6.46
C ARG A 5 -3.85 16.74 5.24
N ALA A 6 -2.96 17.70 4.97
CA ALA A 6 -1.90 17.51 3.98
C ALA A 6 -1.09 16.23 4.33
N PRO A 7 -0.44 15.53 3.37
CA PRO A 7 0.34 14.33 3.67
C PRO A 7 1.37 14.52 4.80
N ARG A 8 2.00 15.71 4.87
CA ARG A 8 2.86 16.12 6.01
C ARG A 8 2.16 16.14 7.36
N GLN A 9 0.86 16.42 7.41
CA GLN A 9 0.06 16.44 8.64
C GLN A 9 -0.36 15.03 9.12
N LEU A 10 -0.03 13.97 8.37
CA LEU A 10 -0.20 12.59 8.80
C LEU A 10 0.85 12.19 9.86
N LEU A 11 2.02 12.83 9.84
CA LEU A 11 3.15 12.56 10.71
C LEU A 11 3.36 13.71 11.70
N ASP A 12 3.72 13.36 12.93
CA ASP A 12 4.16 14.27 14.01
C ASP A 12 5.38 13.61 14.65
N VAL A 13 6.45 13.41 13.87
CA VAL A 13 7.59 12.58 14.29
C VAL A 13 8.31 13.24 15.46
N ARG A 14 8.40 12.49 16.56
CA ARG A 14 9.05 12.88 17.82
C ARG A 14 10.29 12.06 18.11
N THR A 15 10.36 10.84 17.59
CA THR A 15 11.50 9.95 17.81
C THR A 15 11.87 9.24 16.51
N ILE A 16 13.16 9.24 16.18
CA ILE A 16 13.74 8.51 15.06
C ILE A 16 14.72 7.48 15.63
N TYR A 17 14.35 6.19 15.56
CA TYR A 17 15.26 5.10 15.90
C TYR A 17 16.16 4.78 14.72
N ALA A 18 17.45 5.12 14.80
CA ALA A 18 18.35 5.05 13.66
C ALA A 18 19.47 4.02 13.84
N GLU A 19 19.73 3.22 12.81
CA GLU A 19 20.99 2.48 12.71
C GLU A 19 22.13 3.48 12.47
N PRO A 20 23.30 3.39 13.16
CA PRO A 20 24.40 4.33 12.96
C PRO A 20 24.84 4.43 11.50
N ALA A 21 24.92 3.28 10.80
CA ALA A 21 25.27 3.24 9.38
C ALA A 21 24.26 3.98 8.46
N ALA A 22 23.01 4.14 8.88
CA ALA A 22 22.02 4.89 8.12
C ALA A 22 22.21 6.40 8.28
N LEU A 23 22.66 6.88 9.45
CA LEU A 23 22.97 8.29 9.72
C LEU A 23 24.17 8.80 8.92
N GLU A 24 25.08 7.90 8.52
CA GLU A 24 26.21 8.24 7.66
C GLU A 24 25.85 8.40 6.18
N LEU A 25 24.69 7.89 5.77
CA LEU A 25 24.22 8.00 4.39
C LEU A 25 23.50 9.34 4.18
N GLU A 26 23.70 9.92 3.01
CA GLU A 26 23.09 11.19 2.60
C GLU A 26 21.57 11.20 2.84
N ARG A 27 20.88 10.13 2.39
CA ARG A 27 19.44 10.00 2.58
C ARG A 27 19.04 9.94 4.05
N GLY A 28 19.86 9.37 4.92
CA GLY A 28 19.57 9.31 6.35
C GLY A 28 19.66 10.67 7.02
N ARG A 29 20.66 11.48 6.65
CA ARG A 29 20.78 12.87 7.10
C ARG A 29 19.58 13.71 6.66
N GLN A 30 19.18 13.60 5.40
CA GLN A 30 17.99 14.28 4.87
C GLN A 30 16.70 13.88 5.60
N VAL A 31 16.55 12.61 5.99
CA VAL A 31 15.40 12.15 6.79
C VAL A 31 15.41 12.84 8.15
N VAL A 32 16.55 12.90 8.85
CA VAL A 32 16.64 13.58 10.16
C VAL A 32 16.34 15.08 10.02
N GLU A 33 16.88 15.73 8.99
CA GLU A 33 16.66 17.16 8.72
C GLU A 33 15.20 17.53 8.44
N ARG A 34 14.37 16.59 7.96
CA ARG A 34 12.92 16.81 7.80
C ARG A 34 12.19 16.96 9.14
N TRP A 35 12.78 16.48 10.23
CA TRP A 35 12.23 16.58 11.60
C TRP A 35 13.29 17.02 12.60
N PRO A 36 13.72 18.29 12.55
CA PRO A 36 14.81 18.80 13.41
C PRO A 36 14.47 18.79 14.91
N GLY A 37 13.18 18.65 15.28
CA GLY A 37 12.72 18.54 16.66
C GLY A 37 12.56 17.11 17.18
N ALA A 38 12.81 16.09 16.34
CA ALA A 38 12.72 14.70 16.77
C ALA A 38 13.99 14.27 17.51
N GLU A 39 13.81 13.50 18.60
CA GLU A 39 14.91 12.81 19.27
C GLU A 39 15.44 11.69 18.36
N VAL A 40 16.75 11.66 18.12
CA VAL A 40 17.39 10.57 17.39
C VAL A 40 18.00 9.59 18.38
N VAL A 41 17.53 8.35 18.35
CA VAL A 41 17.99 7.26 19.23
C VAL A 41 18.69 6.20 18.40
N GLU A 42 19.97 5.99 18.64
CA GLU A 42 20.72 4.95 17.94
C GLU A 42 20.28 3.54 18.38
N VAL A 43 20.05 2.67 17.41
CA VAL A 43 19.65 1.28 17.63
C VAL A 43 20.48 0.32 16.77
N PRO A 44 20.73 -0.91 17.25
CA PRO A 44 21.45 -1.91 16.45
C PRO A 44 20.65 -2.43 15.24
N SER A 45 19.33 -2.23 15.23
CA SER A 45 18.44 -2.69 14.15
C SER A 45 17.17 -1.86 14.06
N ALA A 46 16.98 -1.15 12.95
CA ALA A 46 15.74 -0.43 12.65
C ALA A 46 14.56 -1.38 12.40
N GLN A 47 14.84 -2.66 12.07
CA GLN A 47 13.80 -3.66 11.87
C GLN A 47 13.24 -4.25 13.17
N ARG A 48 13.96 -4.15 14.29
CA ARG A 48 13.56 -4.72 15.58
C ARG A 48 13.92 -3.75 16.70
N VAL A 49 13.27 -2.59 16.68
CA VAL A 49 13.33 -1.60 17.75
C VAL A 49 12.60 -2.15 18.98
N GLN A 50 13.32 -2.30 20.08
CA GLN A 50 12.79 -2.69 21.39
C GLN A 50 11.85 -1.61 21.95
N GLY A 51 10.78 -2.02 22.62
CA GLY A 51 9.73 -1.13 23.13
C GLY A 51 8.75 -0.63 22.06
N VAL A 52 9.03 -0.89 20.78
CA VAL A 52 8.12 -0.56 19.66
C VAL A 52 7.49 -1.82 19.06
N HIS A 53 8.29 -2.87 18.84
CA HIS A 53 7.82 -4.08 18.17
C HIS A 53 7.55 -5.27 19.12
N ASP A 54 7.88 -5.16 20.40
CA ASP A 54 7.82 -6.26 21.36
C ASP A 54 7.08 -5.92 22.66
N ASP A 55 6.38 -4.77 22.70
CA ASP A 55 5.65 -4.31 23.88
C ASP A 55 4.13 -4.42 23.70
N ALA A 56 3.51 -5.36 24.42
CA ALA A 56 2.06 -5.55 24.44
C ALA A 56 1.28 -4.35 24.98
N SER A 57 1.88 -3.55 25.87
CA SER A 57 1.25 -2.35 26.41
C SER A 57 1.14 -1.22 25.38
N SER A 58 1.85 -1.34 24.26
CA SER A 58 1.84 -0.34 23.18
C SER A 58 0.56 -0.35 22.33
N VAL A 59 -0.34 -1.33 22.49
CA VAL A 59 -1.57 -1.46 21.71
C VAL A 59 -2.46 -0.22 21.85
N ASP A 60 -2.61 0.34 23.05
CA ASP A 60 -3.38 1.57 23.28
C ASP A 60 -2.76 2.79 22.60
N ARG A 61 -1.46 2.72 22.28
CA ARG A 61 -0.72 3.73 21.52
C ARG A 61 -0.60 3.40 20.04
N TRP A 62 -1.27 2.38 19.52
CA TRP A 62 -1.13 1.87 18.15
C TRP A 62 -1.04 2.99 17.10
N VAL A 63 -2.02 3.89 17.10
CA VAL A 63 -2.09 4.99 16.15
C VAL A 63 -1.00 6.03 16.39
N ARG A 64 -0.70 6.36 17.65
CA ARG A 64 0.32 7.37 18.00
C ARG A 64 1.71 6.90 17.62
N THR A 65 2.06 5.65 17.92
CA THR A 65 3.36 5.06 17.56
C THR A 65 3.61 5.19 16.05
N LYS A 66 2.60 4.92 15.22
CA LYS A 66 2.73 5.02 13.75
C LYS A 66 2.91 6.44 13.22
N THR A 67 2.59 7.46 14.01
CA THR A 67 2.67 8.87 13.60
C THR A 67 3.82 9.63 14.25
N GLU A 68 4.23 9.21 15.45
CA GLU A 68 5.26 9.87 16.27
C GLU A 68 6.64 9.19 16.14
N VAL A 69 6.70 7.95 15.67
CA VAL A 69 7.95 7.18 15.56
C VAL A 69 8.30 6.93 14.10
N LEU A 70 9.57 7.11 13.78
CA LEU A 70 10.21 6.56 12.58
C LEU A 70 11.33 5.60 12.98
N ALA A 71 11.60 4.64 12.11
CA ALA A 71 12.87 3.92 12.14
C ALA A 71 13.68 4.23 10.87
N LEU A 72 14.99 4.36 11.00
CA LEU A 72 15.90 4.70 9.92
C LEU A 72 16.99 3.64 9.86
N GLY A 73 17.10 2.92 8.74
CA GLY A 73 18.03 1.78 8.63
C GLY A 73 18.67 1.62 7.27
N VAL A 74 19.45 0.54 7.12
CA VAL A 74 20.05 0.14 5.84
C VAL A 74 19.42 -1.16 5.35
N ARG A 75 18.99 -1.19 4.08
CA ARG A 75 18.45 -2.40 3.46
C ARG A 75 19.57 -3.39 3.14
N LYS A 76 19.70 -4.44 3.95
CA LYS A 76 20.77 -5.45 3.84
C LYS A 76 20.60 -6.40 2.65
N THR A 77 19.37 -6.76 2.30
CA THR A 77 19.08 -7.70 1.21
C THR A 77 18.44 -6.96 0.04
N LEU A 78 19.10 -6.99 -1.12
CA LEU A 78 18.62 -6.37 -2.36
C LEU A 78 18.22 -7.47 -3.34
N THR A 79 16.95 -7.86 -3.30
CA THR A 79 16.40 -8.89 -4.20
C THR A 79 15.06 -8.46 -4.78
N ALA A 80 14.87 -8.71 -6.08
CA ALA A 80 13.57 -8.70 -6.72
C ALA A 80 12.95 -10.11 -6.58
N ARG A 81 11.76 -10.20 -5.98
CA ARG A 81 11.04 -11.47 -5.79
C ARG A 81 9.92 -11.59 -6.80
N ARG A 82 9.71 -12.78 -7.37
CA ARG A 82 8.54 -13.02 -8.25
C ARG A 82 7.24 -12.84 -7.47
N ASN A 83 6.25 -12.20 -8.08
CA ASN A 83 4.89 -12.02 -7.53
C ASN A 83 3.83 -12.60 -8.47
N GLU A 84 3.95 -12.32 -9.77
CA GLU A 84 3.11 -12.86 -10.86
C GLU A 84 1.60 -12.62 -10.69
N ARG A 85 1.20 -11.64 -9.87
CA ARG A 85 -0.19 -11.21 -9.71
C ARG A 85 -0.35 -9.76 -10.10
N SER A 86 0.03 -8.87 -9.19
CA SER A 86 -0.16 -7.42 -9.32
C SER A 86 1.02 -6.76 -10.05
N ALA A 87 2.18 -7.39 -9.94
CA ALA A 87 3.42 -7.06 -10.63
C ALA A 87 4.19 -8.35 -10.97
N ASN A 88 5.11 -8.26 -11.93
CA ASN A 88 6.01 -9.38 -12.22
C ASN A 88 6.97 -9.62 -11.04
N TRP A 89 7.45 -8.52 -10.47
CA TRP A 89 8.44 -8.52 -9.40
C TRP A 89 7.99 -7.64 -8.24
N ILE A 90 8.38 -8.00 -7.02
CA ILE A 90 8.44 -7.09 -5.89
C ILE A 90 9.87 -6.58 -5.81
N ALA A 91 10.05 -5.25 -5.88
CA ALA A 91 11.35 -4.60 -5.78
C ALA A 91 11.93 -4.72 -4.35
N PRO A 92 13.26 -4.54 -4.19
CA PRO A 92 13.82 -4.35 -2.86
C PRO A 92 13.15 -3.14 -2.20
N SER A 93 12.51 -3.35 -1.05
CA SER A 93 11.76 -2.27 -0.40
C SER A 93 12.67 -1.14 0.07
N THR A 94 12.23 0.09 -0.16
CA THR A 94 12.84 1.34 0.33
C THR A 94 12.20 1.84 1.63
N ALA A 95 11.06 1.25 2.01
CA ALA A 95 10.40 1.45 3.28
C ALA A 95 9.68 0.18 3.76
N ASN A 96 9.21 0.20 5.01
CA ASN A 96 8.34 -0.80 5.63
C ASN A 96 7.43 -0.11 6.66
N GLY A 97 6.21 -0.59 6.86
CA GLY A 97 5.27 0.04 7.78
C GLY A 97 4.53 1.21 7.14
N CYS A 98 3.68 1.88 7.92
CA CYS A 98 2.83 2.95 7.40
C CYS A 98 2.26 3.82 8.53
N ALA A 99 2.10 5.12 8.32
CA ALA A 99 1.51 6.04 9.29
C ALA A 99 -0.04 6.00 9.35
N MET A 100 -0.68 5.33 8.39
CA MET A 100 -2.11 5.03 8.43
C MET A 100 -2.37 3.83 9.34
N ALA A 101 -3.64 3.54 9.68
CA ALA A 101 -3.98 2.49 10.63
C ALA A 101 -5.16 1.62 10.15
N CYS A 102 -5.15 1.16 8.90
CA CYS A 102 -6.25 0.31 8.41
C CYS A 102 -6.42 -0.93 9.31
N ALA A 103 -7.65 -1.22 9.76
CA ALA A 103 -7.92 -2.29 10.73
C ALA A 103 -7.49 -3.67 10.21
N TYR A 104 -7.69 -3.92 8.91
CA TYR A 104 -7.36 -5.17 8.23
C TYR A 104 -5.91 -5.23 7.70
N CYS A 105 -5.06 -4.26 8.04
CA CYS A 105 -3.73 -4.16 7.44
C CYS A 105 -2.89 -5.41 7.76
N TYR A 106 -2.44 -6.12 6.74
CA TYR A 106 -1.61 -7.31 6.94
C TYR A 106 -0.16 -6.98 7.35
N VAL A 107 0.31 -5.76 7.07
CA VAL A 107 1.74 -5.39 7.18
C VAL A 107 2.30 -5.62 8.59
N PRO A 108 1.60 -5.25 9.68
CA PRO A 108 2.11 -5.43 11.04
C PRO A 108 2.20 -6.89 11.53
N ARG A 109 1.58 -7.86 10.84
CA ARG A 109 1.52 -9.27 11.32
C ARG A 109 2.90 -9.89 11.61
N HIS A 110 3.95 -9.41 10.95
CA HIS A 110 5.33 -9.88 11.12
C HIS A 110 6.11 -9.17 12.24
N LYS A 111 5.53 -8.09 12.77
CA LYS A 111 6.14 -7.20 13.77
C LYS A 111 5.48 -7.32 15.13
N GLY A 112 4.36 -8.04 15.25
CA GLY A 112 3.60 -8.19 16.50
C GLY A 112 2.66 -7.02 16.76
N TYR A 113 3.22 -5.81 16.91
CA TYR A 113 2.48 -4.61 17.29
C TYR A 113 2.54 -3.52 16.21
N ALA A 114 2.29 -2.27 16.60
CA ALA A 114 2.30 -1.12 15.70
C ALA A 114 3.59 -1.10 14.87
N ASN A 115 3.45 -1.04 13.55
CA ASN A 115 4.58 -0.97 12.63
C ASN A 115 4.72 0.46 12.06
N PRO A 116 5.46 1.36 12.73
CA PRO A 116 5.77 2.69 12.19
C PRO A 116 6.59 2.58 10.91
N ILE A 117 6.75 3.69 10.21
CA ILE A 117 7.54 3.70 8.98
C ILE A 117 9.02 3.47 9.34
N THR A 118 9.57 2.37 8.83
CA THR A 118 11.01 2.19 8.66
C THR A 118 11.39 2.67 7.27
N VAL A 119 12.24 3.69 7.16
CA VAL A 119 12.81 4.14 5.89
C VAL A 119 14.24 3.60 5.75
N TYR A 120 14.61 3.17 4.54
CA TYR A 120 15.96 2.69 4.24
C TYR A 120 16.78 3.74 3.49
N ALA A 121 17.96 4.06 4.00
CA ALA A 121 18.78 5.17 3.50
C ALA A 121 19.68 4.82 2.29
N ASN A 122 19.86 3.55 1.95
CA ASN A 122 20.75 3.12 0.85
C ASN A 122 20.02 3.04 -0.52
N ILE A 123 19.29 4.10 -0.88
CA ILE A 123 18.49 4.16 -2.12
C ILE A 123 19.31 3.94 -3.39
N ASP A 124 20.53 4.47 -3.46
CA ASP A 124 21.40 4.31 -4.63
C ASP A 124 21.72 2.84 -4.93
N GLN A 125 21.87 2.02 -3.88
CA GLN A 125 22.11 0.58 -4.02
C GLN A 125 20.86 -0.13 -4.55
N VAL A 126 19.67 0.28 -4.09
CA VAL A 126 18.38 -0.25 -4.57
C VAL A 126 18.19 0.09 -6.05
N VAL A 127 18.39 1.35 -6.43
CA VAL A 127 18.28 1.83 -7.81
C VAL A 127 19.27 1.09 -8.72
N GLY A 128 20.54 1.03 -8.32
CA GLY A 128 21.55 0.31 -9.09
C GLY A 128 21.25 -1.19 -9.24
N TYR A 129 20.70 -1.82 -8.20
CA TYR A 129 20.22 -3.21 -8.29
C TYR A 129 19.09 -3.35 -9.31
N LEU A 130 18.07 -2.48 -9.24
CA LEU A 130 16.91 -2.53 -10.13
C LEU A 130 17.31 -2.32 -11.59
N GLN A 131 18.18 -1.35 -11.88
CA GLN A 131 18.71 -1.12 -13.23
C GLN A 131 19.37 -2.39 -13.80
N ARG A 132 20.27 -3.03 -13.03
CA ARG A 132 20.90 -4.29 -13.44
C ARG A 132 19.91 -5.44 -13.57
N HIS A 133 18.88 -5.48 -12.72
CA HIS A 133 17.85 -6.51 -12.79
C HIS A 133 16.98 -6.35 -14.05
N VAL A 134 16.50 -5.14 -14.33
CA VAL A 134 15.72 -4.82 -15.53
C VAL A 134 16.53 -5.08 -16.79
N ALA A 135 17.80 -4.67 -16.84
CA ALA A 135 18.68 -4.94 -17.98
C ALA A 135 18.82 -6.45 -18.26
N ARG A 136 18.92 -7.28 -17.22
CA ARG A 136 18.96 -8.75 -17.35
C ARG A 136 17.63 -9.36 -17.83
N GLN A 137 16.49 -8.75 -17.55
CA GLN A 137 15.21 -9.22 -18.08
C GLN A 137 15.05 -8.90 -19.57
N GLY A 138 15.69 -7.83 -20.06
CA GLY A 138 15.57 -7.39 -21.44
C GLY A 138 14.15 -6.96 -21.81
N ALA A 139 13.80 -7.13 -23.09
CA ALA A 139 12.44 -6.90 -23.58
C ALA A 139 11.48 -7.94 -22.99
N LYS A 140 10.25 -7.53 -22.69
CA LYS A 140 9.22 -8.46 -22.24
C LYS A 140 8.77 -9.33 -23.43
N PRO A 141 8.73 -10.68 -23.28
CA PRO A 141 8.47 -11.58 -24.41
C PRO A 141 7.02 -11.53 -24.92
N GLY A 142 6.08 -11.04 -24.11
CA GLY A 142 4.68 -10.92 -24.49
C GLY A 142 3.82 -10.38 -23.35
N PRO A 143 2.52 -10.16 -23.61
CA PRO A 143 1.59 -9.70 -22.60
C PRO A 143 1.39 -10.75 -21.50
N ASP A 144 1.18 -10.29 -20.27
CA ASP A 144 0.73 -11.11 -19.17
C ASP A 144 -0.31 -10.33 -18.33
N GLN A 145 -0.78 -10.95 -17.24
CA GLN A 145 -1.74 -10.34 -16.32
C GLN A 145 -1.26 -9.01 -15.71
N CYS A 146 0.05 -8.83 -15.56
CA CYS A 146 0.61 -7.66 -14.89
C CYS A 146 0.60 -6.44 -15.82
N ASP A 147 1.03 -6.60 -17.07
CA ASP A 147 1.10 -5.53 -18.08
C ASP A 147 1.30 -6.10 -19.49
N PRO A 148 0.75 -5.47 -20.54
CA PRO A 148 0.92 -5.96 -21.91
C PRO A 148 2.34 -5.79 -22.49
N ALA A 149 3.16 -4.85 -22.00
CA ALA A 149 4.38 -4.42 -22.68
C ALA A 149 5.62 -4.29 -21.77
N ALA A 150 5.45 -4.11 -20.46
CA ALA A 150 6.55 -3.82 -19.54
C ALA A 150 6.64 -4.81 -18.36
N TRP A 151 7.86 -5.00 -17.87
CA TRP A 151 8.10 -5.68 -16.60
C TRP A 151 7.67 -4.76 -15.45
N VAL A 152 6.67 -5.18 -14.67
CA VAL A 152 6.16 -4.38 -13.55
C VAL A 152 6.87 -4.75 -12.25
N TYR A 153 7.28 -3.74 -11.49
CA TYR A 153 7.93 -3.88 -10.19
C TYR A 153 7.09 -3.21 -9.11
N ASP A 154 6.55 -3.98 -8.17
CA ASP A 154 5.88 -3.44 -6.99
C ASP A 154 6.91 -2.85 -6.02
N ILE A 155 6.83 -1.54 -5.79
CA ILE A 155 7.72 -0.81 -4.87
C ILE A 155 7.07 -0.55 -3.50
N GLY A 156 5.81 -0.94 -3.29
CA GLY A 156 5.00 -0.64 -2.11
C GLY A 156 4.45 -1.85 -1.36
N GLU A 157 4.97 -3.07 -1.56
CA GLU A 157 4.39 -4.29 -0.97
C GLU A 157 4.26 -4.26 0.57
N ASN A 158 5.16 -3.58 1.28
CA ASN A 158 5.14 -3.53 2.75
C ASN A 158 5.04 -2.11 3.32
N SER A 159 4.64 -1.13 2.52
CA SER A 159 4.47 0.26 2.92
C SER A 159 3.44 0.96 2.02
N ASP A 160 3.26 2.26 2.15
CA ASP A 160 2.44 3.04 1.21
C ASP A 160 3.33 4.14 0.61
N ALA A 161 3.68 3.99 -0.68
CA ALA A 161 4.67 4.87 -1.31
C ALA A 161 4.24 6.35 -1.33
N SER A 162 2.94 6.65 -1.35
CA SER A 162 2.47 8.04 -1.25
C SER A 162 2.78 8.65 0.12
N VAL A 163 2.73 7.82 1.18
CA VAL A 163 3.12 8.23 2.54
C VAL A 163 4.64 8.25 2.68
N ASP A 164 5.34 7.25 2.12
CA ASP A 164 6.80 7.17 2.19
C ASP A 164 7.49 8.36 1.51
N ALA A 165 6.87 8.93 0.47
CA ALA A 165 7.32 10.15 -0.21
C ALA A 165 7.36 11.38 0.71
N VAL A 166 6.53 11.41 1.76
CA VAL A 166 6.58 12.46 2.79
C VAL A 166 7.87 12.31 3.62
N VAL A 167 8.33 11.07 3.81
CA VAL A 167 9.47 10.75 4.66
C VAL A 167 10.80 10.91 3.97
N SER A 168 10.87 10.61 2.68
CA SER A 168 12.11 10.64 1.90
C SER A 168 11.82 10.82 0.42
N ASP A 169 12.81 11.30 -0.35
CA ASP A 169 12.67 11.33 -1.82
C ASP A 169 12.94 9.97 -2.47
N ASN A 170 13.06 8.88 -1.71
CA ASN A 170 13.27 7.53 -2.25
C ASN A 170 12.24 7.17 -3.34
N VAL A 171 10.98 7.61 -3.18
CA VAL A 171 9.93 7.38 -4.17
C VAL A 171 10.17 8.20 -5.43
N ARG A 172 10.66 9.45 -5.29
CA ARG A 172 11.03 10.31 -6.43
C ARG A 172 12.21 9.72 -7.20
N ASP A 173 13.21 9.21 -6.49
CA ASP A 173 14.38 8.55 -7.08
C ASP A 173 13.95 7.30 -7.87
N LEU A 174 13.04 6.50 -7.33
CA LEU A 174 12.49 5.34 -8.04
C LEU A 174 11.69 5.75 -9.28
N VAL A 175 10.79 6.73 -9.19
CA VAL A 175 10.04 7.21 -10.36
C VAL A 175 11.00 7.69 -11.44
N THR A 176 12.01 8.48 -11.07
CA THR A 176 13.06 8.97 -11.97
C THR A 176 13.85 7.83 -12.61
N ALA A 177 14.22 6.81 -11.82
CA ALA A 177 14.93 5.66 -12.34
C ALA A 177 14.09 4.86 -13.34
N PHE A 178 12.82 4.57 -13.01
CA PHE A 178 11.92 3.79 -13.87
C PHE A 178 11.56 4.53 -15.17
N ARG A 179 11.48 5.86 -15.14
CA ARG A 179 11.37 6.67 -16.36
C ARG A 179 12.48 6.36 -17.36
N ALA A 180 13.71 6.12 -16.90
CA ALA A 180 14.86 5.78 -17.74
C ALA A 180 14.94 4.29 -18.16
N MET A 181 13.99 3.45 -17.74
CA MET A 181 13.98 2.00 -18.00
C MET A 181 12.83 1.61 -18.94
N PRO A 182 13.03 1.64 -20.29
CA PRO A 182 11.94 1.53 -21.26
C PRO A 182 11.26 0.16 -21.32
N THR A 183 11.83 -0.88 -20.70
CA THR A 183 11.22 -2.22 -20.63
C THR A 183 10.53 -2.49 -19.29
N ALA A 184 10.50 -1.53 -18.37
CA ALA A 184 9.95 -1.70 -17.04
C ALA A 184 9.04 -0.55 -16.60
N LYS A 185 8.26 -0.79 -15.55
CA LYS A 185 7.45 0.20 -14.84
C LYS A 185 7.51 -0.05 -13.33
N ALA A 186 7.54 1.00 -12.54
CA ALA A 186 7.21 0.90 -11.11
C ALA A 186 5.70 0.74 -10.95
N SER A 187 5.28 0.12 -9.85
CA SER A 187 3.88 0.08 -9.44
C SER A 187 3.77 0.16 -7.93
N PHE A 188 2.78 0.86 -7.41
CA PHE A 188 2.43 0.81 -5.99
C PHE A 188 0.92 1.01 -5.81
N ALA A 189 0.39 0.53 -4.69
CA ALA A 189 -0.97 0.84 -4.28
C ALA A 189 -0.94 1.88 -3.16
N THR A 190 -1.94 2.75 -3.12
CA THR A 190 -2.04 3.77 -2.08
C THR A 190 -3.47 4.00 -1.61
N LYS A 191 -3.60 4.43 -0.34
CA LYS A 191 -4.83 4.99 0.24
C LYS A 191 -4.69 6.46 0.63
N GLN A 192 -3.54 7.05 0.34
CA GLN A 192 -3.23 8.44 0.65
C GLN A 192 -3.06 9.22 -0.66
N VAL A 193 -3.91 10.22 -0.84
CA VAL A 193 -3.74 11.21 -1.92
C VAL A 193 -2.62 12.15 -1.50
N ASN A 194 -1.48 12.04 -2.17
CA ASN A 194 -0.34 12.93 -2.02
C ASN A 194 -0.12 13.70 -3.32
N ARG A 195 -0.52 14.98 -3.34
CA ARG A 195 -0.42 15.83 -4.53
C ARG A 195 1.03 16.21 -4.91
N GLU A 196 2.00 16.06 -4.01
CA GLU A 196 3.42 16.30 -4.34
C GLU A 196 3.96 15.32 -5.39
N LEU A 197 3.32 14.15 -5.54
CA LEU A 197 3.68 13.16 -6.56
C LEU A 197 3.37 13.65 -7.98
N LEU A 198 2.48 14.63 -8.16
CA LEU A 198 2.12 15.15 -9.49
C LEU A 198 3.34 15.79 -10.19
N ASP A 199 4.35 16.22 -9.43
CA ASP A 199 5.57 16.85 -9.94
C ASP A 199 6.73 15.85 -10.18
N TYR A 200 6.45 14.54 -10.21
CA TYR A 200 7.50 13.50 -10.31
C TYR A 200 7.79 13.06 -11.75
N ASP A 201 7.03 13.53 -12.74
CA ASP A 201 7.21 13.25 -14.18
C ASP A 201 7.46 11.75 -14.52
N PRO A 202 6.49 10.87 -14.25
CA PRO A 202 6.62 9.41 -14.45
C PRO A 202 6.65 8.93 -15.91
N GLN A 203 6.16 9.72 -16.87
CA GLN A 203 6.14 9.41 -18.32
C GLN A 203 5.60 8.00 -18.67
N GLY A 204 4.50 7.58 -18.04
CA GLY A 204 3.90 6.27 -18.22
C GLY A 204 4.74 5.10 -17.67
N ARG A 205 5.82 5.39 -16.93
CA ARG A 205 6.73 4.40 -16.32
C ARG A 205 6.50 4.16 -14.84
N THR A 206 5.43 4.73 -14.30
CA THR A 206 4.96 4.42 -12.95
C THR A 206 3.45 4.25 -12.95
N ARG A 207 2.99 3.14 -12.37
CA ARG A 207 1.58 2.84 -12.15
C ARG A 207 1.18 3.10 -10.70
N VAL A 208 0.16 3.92 -10.48
CA VAL A 208 -0.47 4.13 -9.17
C VAL A 208 -1.78 3.36 -9.13
N ARG A 209 -2.00 2.60 -8.06
CA ARG A 209 -3.26 1.89 -7.80
C ARG A 209 -3.96 2.51 -6.61
N PHE A 210 -4.99 3.32 -6.84
CA PHE A 210 -5.77 3.87 -5.74
C PHE A 210 -6.64 2.76 -5.14
N SER A 211 -6.42 2.47 -3.86
CA SER A 211 -7.24 1.47 -3.18
C SER A 211 -8.56 2.10 -2.77
N VAL A 212 -9.66 1.44 -3.11
CA VAL A 212 -11.02 1.90 -2.81
C VAL A 212 -11.82 0.77 -2.16
N MET A 213 -12.81 1.17 -1.37
CA MET A 213 -13.85 0.31 -0.81
C MET A 213 -15.09 1.17 -0.54
N PRO A 214 -16.28 0.59 -0.36
CA PRO A 214 -17.48 1.39 -0.12
C PRO A 214 -17.34 2.35 1.06
N HIS A 215 -17.93 3.54 0.96
CA HIS A 215 -17.71 4.64 1.90
C HIS A 215 -18.00 4.28 3.35
N ARG A 216 -19.09 3.55 3.60
CA ARG A 216 -19.47 3.12 4.94
C ARG A 216 -18.36 2.25 5.57
N MET A 217 -17.82 1.32 4.79
CA MET A 217 -16.79 0.42 5.26
C MET A 217 -15.42 1.09 5.37
N ALA A 218 -15.10 2.03 4.46
CA ALA A 218 -13.91 2.88 4.58
C ALA A 218 -13.92 3.72 5.86
N ARG A 219 -15.06 4.32 6.23
CA ARG A 219 -15.16 5.12 7.46
C ARG A 219 -14.84 4.28 8.71
N LEU A 220 -15.20 3.01 8.71
CA LEU A 220 -14.92 2.08 9.81
C LEU A 220 -13.48 1.58 9.78
N LEU A 221 -13.00 1.13 8.61
CA LEU A 221 -11.79 0.32 8.51
C LEU A 221 -10.55 1.07 8.02
N ASP A 222 -10.70 2.12 7.21
CA ASP A 222 -9.61 2.88 6.57
C ASP A 222 -9.14 4.05 7.47
N VAL A 223 -8.71 3.73 8.69
CA VAL A 223 -8.33 4.73 9.69
C VAL A 223 -7.09 5.53 9.25
N ARG A 224 -7.21 6.86 9.30
CA ARG A 224 -6.18 7.85 8.92
C ARG A 224 -5.73 7.80 7.46
N THR A 225 -6.62 7.42 6.57
CA THR A 225 -6.40 7.46 5.11
C THR A 225 -7.09 8.68 4.49
N SER A 226 -6.83 8.95 3.21
CA SER A 226 -7.69 9.87 2.45
C SER A 226 -9.10 9.27 2.27
N PRO A 227 -10.19 10.04 2.41
CA PRO A 227 -11.54 9.57 2.08
C PRO A 227 -11.62 9.01 0.65
N VAL A 228 -12.46 7.99 0.45
CA VAL A 228 -12.57 7.28 -0.85
C VAL A 228 -12.92 8.23 -1.99
N ALA A 229 -13.88 9.13 -1.80
CA ALA A 229 -14.23 10.14 -2.82
C ALA A 229 -13.03 10.99 -3.28
N GLN A 230 -12.08 11.27 -2.37
CA GLN A 230 -10.88 12.02 -2.74
C GLN A 230 -9.88 11.16 -3.52
N ARG A 231 -9.82 9.86 -3.23
CA ARG A 231 -8.98 8.92 -3.99
C ARG A 231 -9.51 8.79 -5.42
N VAL A 232 -10.84 8.68 -5.58
CA VAL A 232 -11.51 8.65 -6.89
C VAL A 232 -11.26 9.96 -7.64
N ALA A 233 -11.52 11.11 -7.00
CA ALA A 233 -11.32 12.42 -7.62
C ALA A 233 -9.84 12.75 -7.96
N ALA A 234 -8.87 12.08 -7.32
CA ALA A 234 -7.46 12.26 -7.63
C ALA A 234 -6.99 11.50 -8.87
N VAL A 235 -7.78 10.55 -9.39
CA VAL A 235 -7.37 9.69 -10.52
C VAL A 235 -6.99 10.53 -11.73
N ASP A 236 -7.84 11.47 -12.14
CA ASP A 236 -7.62 12.27 -13.35
C ASP A 236 -6.39 13.18 -13.23
N ASP A 237 -6.13 13.74 -12.04
CA ASP A 237 -4.93 14.54 -11.79
C ASP A 237 -3.65 13.72 -11.99
N PHE A 238 -3.63 12.48 -11.50
CA PHE A 238 -2.48 11.58 -11.66
C PHE A 238 -2.32 11.11 -13.10
N VAL A 239 -3.42 10.85 -13.81
CA VAL A 239 -3.39 10.55 -15.26
C VAL A 239 -2.80 11.72 -16.03
N ALA A 240 -3.23 12.95 -15.73
CA ALA A 240 -2.72 14.17 -16.37
C ALA A 240 -1.22 14.41 -16.07
N ALA A 241 -0.75 14.03 -14.88
CA ALA A 241 0.67 14.05 -14.53
C ALA A 241 1.51 12.95 -15.22
N GLY A 242 0.89 12.09 -16.03
CA GLY A 242 1.57 11.06 -16.80
C GLY A 242 1.74 9.73 -16.07
N TYR A 243 1.08 9.54 -14.92
CA TYR A 243 1.01 8.22 -14.29
C TYR A 243 0.09 7.30 -15.09
N GLU A 244 0.39 6.02 -15.04
CA GLU A 244 -0.62 5.01 -15.32
C GLU A 244 -1.48 4.83 -14.06
N VAL A 245 -2.82 4.92 -14.15
CA VAL A 245 -3.67 4.89 -12.95
C VAL A 245 -4.69 3.76 -13.01
N HIS A 246 -4.62 2.89 -12.02
CA HIS A 246 -5.48 1.73 -11.84
C HIS A 246 -6.22 1.83 -10.49
N LEU A 247 -7.21 0.95 -10.29
CA LEU A 247 -7.95 0.83 -9.04
C LEU A 247 -7.65 -0.50 -8.34
N ASN A 248 -7.58 -0.46 -7.01
CA ASN A 248 -7.44 -1.64 -6.17
C ASN A 248 -8.67 -1.77 -5.26
N LEU A 249 -9.63 -2.58 -5.66
CA LEU A 249 -10.87 -2.84 -4.92
C LEU A 249 -10.55 -3.83 -3.80
N SER A 250 -9.97 -3.30 -2.71
CA SER A 250 -9.36 -4.12 -1.68
C SER A 250 -9.30 -3.47 -0.29
N PRO A 251 -9.68 -4.23 0.76
CA PRO A 251 -10.36 -5.52 0.69
C PRO A 251 -11.84 -5.39 0.33
N VAL A 252 -12.38 -6.38 -0.38
CA VAL A 252 -13.82 -6.64 -0.42
C VAL A 252 -14.22 -7.30 0.90
N VAL A 253 -15.02 -6.59 1.69
CA VAL A 253 -15.60 -7.08 2.96
C VAL A 253 -17.06 -7.46 2.71
N VAL A 254 -17.36 -8.75 2.82
CA VAL A 254 -18.71 -9.29 2.68
C VAL A 254 -19.47 -9.17 4.00
N HIS A 255 -20.61 -8.49 3.95
CA HIS A 255 -21.56 -8.31 5.05
C HIS A 255 -22.98 -8.15 4.46
N GLU A 256 -23.99 -7.82 5.25
CA GLU A 256 -25.35 -7.60 4.70
C GLU A 256 -25.42 -6.28 3.92
N GLY A 257 -25.97 -6.30 2.69
CA GLY A 257 -26.05 -5.10 1.85
C GLY A 257 -24.74 -4.70 1.16
N TRP A 258 -23.70 -5.54 1.24
CA TRP A 258 -22.37 -5.20 0.70
C TRP A 258 -22.35 -4.95 -0.81
N LEU A 259 -23.19 -5.63 -1.61
CA LEU A 259 -23.20 -5.46 -3.06
C LEU A 259 -23.80 -4.13 -3.49
N GLU A 260 -24.84 -3.68 -2.78
CA GLU A 260 -25.48 -2.40 -2.98
C GLU A 260 -24.47 -1.27 -2.67
N GLU A 261 -23.74 -1.40 -1.56
CA GLU A 261 -22.64 -0.48 -1.22
C GLU A 261 -21.53 -0.45 -2.31
N TRP A 262 -21.23 -1.57 -2.97
CA TRP A 262 -20.31 -1.61 -4.11
C TRP A 262 -20.91 -1.01 -5.38
N ALA A 263 -22.21 -1.20 -5.63
CA ALA A 263 -22.89 -0.62 -6.79
C ALA A 263 -22.81 0.91 -6.74
N GLU A 264 -23.09 1.50 -5.58
CA GLU A 264 -22.97 2.95 -5.35
C GLU A 264 -21.54 3.46 -5.64
N LEU A 265 -20.52 2.75 -5.17
CA LEU A 265 -19.13 3.13 -5.42
C LEU A 265 -18.76 3.00 -6.91
N LEU A 266 -19.23 1.95 -7.59
CA LEU A 266 -18.95 1.73 -9.01
C LEU A 266 -19.63 2.80 -9.87
N GLU A 267 -20.85 3.21 -9.53
CA GLU A 267 -21.55 4.35 -10.15
C GLU A 267 -20.79 5.66 -9.92
N GLU A 268 -20.31 5.94 -8.70
CA GLU A 268 -19.47 7.13 -8.43
C GLU A 268 -18.18 7.11 -9.26
N ILE A 269 -17.52 5.95 -9.37
CA ILE A 269 -16.33 5.78 -10.21
C ILE A 269 -16.68 6.06 -11.67
N ASP A 270 -17.79 5.54 -12.18
CA ASP A 270 -18.22 5.83 -13.56
C ASP A 270 -18.51 7.32 -13.76
N ASP A 271 -19.22 7.97 -12.84
CA ASP A 271 -19.60 9.37 -12.95
C ASP A 271 -18.41 10.33 -12.87
N VAL A 272 -17.41 10.02 -12.04
CA VAL A 272 -16.30 10.93 -11.73
C VAL A 272 -15.14 10.81 -12.72
N LEU A 273 -14.76 9.61 -13.16
CA LEU A 273 -13.55 9.45 -13.96
C LEU A 273 -13.72 9.99 -15.38
N SER A 274 -12.73 10.75 -15.85
CA SER A 274 -12.69 11.23 -17.23
C SER A 274 -12.55 10.08 -18.26
N PRO A 275 -12.92 10.30 -19.53
CA PRO A 275 -12.67 9.34 -20.60
C PRO A 275 -11.20 8.92 -20.73
N ALA A 276 -10.26 9.83 -20.46
CA ALA A 276 -8.83 9.54 -20.51
C ALA A 276 -8.40 8.55 -19.42
N ALA A 277 -8.94 8.67 -18.21
CA ALA A 277 -8.69 7.71 -17.15
C ALA A 277 -9.39 6.37 -17.44
N LYS A 278 -10.66 6.38 -17.87
CA LYS A 278 -11.40 5.17 -18.25
C LYS A 278 -10.70 4.36 -19.35
N ALA A 279 -10.02 5.02 -20.29
CA ALA A 279 -9.32 4.36 -21.39
C ALA A 279 -8.09 3.52 -20.97
N GLN A 280 -7.48 3.82 -19.82
CA GLN A 280 -6.29 3.10 -19.33
C GLN A 280 -6.52 2.34 -18.03
N ALA A 281 -7.59 2.64 -17.30
CA ALA A 281 -7.83 2.09 -15.98
C ALA A 281 -8.11 0.59 -16.02
N ALA A 282 -7.54 -0.10 -15.04
CA ALA A 282 -7.85 -1.49 -14.75
C ALA A 282 -7.99 -1.70 -13.24
N ALA A 283 -8.70 -2.75 -12.86
CA ALA A 283 -8.99 -3.10 -11.48
C ALA A 283 -8.26 -4.36 -11.03
N GLU A 284 -7.90 -4.38 -9.75
CA GLU A 284 -7.60 -5.58 -8.99
C GLU A 284 -8.70 -5.77 -7.94
N VAL A 285 -9.23 -6.98 -7.78
CA VAL A 285 -10.28 -7.29 -6.78
C VAL A 285 -9.73 -8.29 -5.78
N ILE A 286 -9.73 -7.94 -4.49
CA ILE A 286 -9.12 -8.78 -3.45
C ILE A 286 -10.08 -8.90 -2.27
N LEU A 287 -10.62 -10.10 -2.06
CA LEU A 287 -11.46 -10.38 -0.90
C LEU A 287 -10.62 -10.43 0.38
N LEU A 288 -11.23 -9.99 1.47
CA LEU A 288 -10.60 -9.96 2.79
C LEU A 288 -9.99 -11.32 3.16
N THR A 289 -8.73 -11.27 3.58
CA THR A 289 -8.06 -12.31 4.36
C THR A 289 -7.48 -11.62 5.58
N HIS A 290 -7.82 -12.09 6.78
CA HIS A 290 -7.38 -11.49 8.03
C HIS A 290 -6.47 -12.43 8.81
N ASN A 291 -5.57 -11.89 9.63
CA ASN A 291 -4.61 -12.68 10.38
C ASN A 291 -5.12 -12.94 11.80
N ALA A 292 -5.06 -14.18 12.29
CA ALA A 292 -5.61 -14.54 13.60
C ALA A 292 -4.88 -13.84 14.76
N GLY A 293 -3.55 -13.72 14.70
CA GLY A 293 -2.80 -12.98 15.72
C GLY A 293 -3.10 -11.48 15.71
N LEU A 294 -3.33 -10.89 14.53
CA LEU A 294 -3.74 -9.49 14.44
C LEU A 294 -5.15 -9.24 14.98
N HIS A 295 -6.08 -10.20 14.85
CA HIS A 295 -7.41 -10.07 15.46
C HIS A 295 -7.30 -9.76 16.96
N GLU A 296 -6.52 -10.57 17.69
CA GLU A 296 -6.30 -10.39 19.13
C GLU A 296 -5.70 -9.02 19.47
N VAL A 297 -4.71 -8.57 18.69
CA VAL A 297 -4.10 -7.25 18.87
C VAL A 297 -5.10 -6.12 18.56
N ASN A 298 -5.91 -6.29 17.52
CA ASN A 298 -6.86 -5.29 17.07
C ASN A 298 -8.05 -5.12 18.01
N LEU A 299 -8.44 -6.14 18.78
CA LEU A 299 -9.43 -6.00 19.84
C LEU A 299 -9.03 -4.95 20.88
N GLY A 300 -7.73 -4.73 21.08
CA GLY A 300 -7.23 -3.73 22.03
C GLY A 300 -7.32 -2.27 21.55
N TRP A 301 -7.29 -2.00 20.24
CA TRP A 301 -7.27 -0.62 19.73
C TRP A 301 -8.44 -0.26 18.79
N HIS A 302 -9.06 -1.24 18.12
CA HIS A 302 -10.21 -1.03 17.23
C HIS A 302 -11.18 -2.22 17.17
N PRO A 303 -11.82 -2.59 18.30
CA PRO A 303 -12.71 -3.74 18.38
C PRO A 303 -13.93 -3.64 17.44
N LYS A 304 -14.45 -2.43 17.19
CA LYS A 304 -15.54 -2.20 16.23
C LYS A 304 -15.16 -2.57 14.80
N GLY A 305 -13.90 -2.39 14.43
CA GLY A 305 -13.39 -2.85 13.13
C GLY A 305 -13.42 -4.38 13.04
N GLU A 306 -13.02 -5.05 14.12
CA GLU A 306 -13.00 -6.52 14.20
C GLU A 306 -14.39 -7.15 14.09
N GLU A 307 -15.45 -6.53 14.62
CA GLU A 307 -16.84 -6.98 14.42
C GLU A 307 -17.21 -7.15 12.93
N ALA A 308 -16.63 -6.32 12.04
CA ALA A 308 -16.88 -6.38 10.60
C ALA A 308 -15.97 -7.38 9.87
N ILE A 309 -14.72 -7.56 10.31
CA ILE A 309 -13.69 -8.31 9.57
C ILE A 309 -13.38 -9.69 10.14
N TRP A 310 -13.77 -9.96 11.39
CA TRP A 310 -13.67 -11.25 12.04
C TRP A 310 -15.05 -11.93 12.11
N ARG A 311 -15.31 -12.83 11.16
CA ARG A 311 -16.63 -13.44 10.94
C ARG A 311 -16.52 -14.97 10.78
N PRO A 312 -16.32 -15.72 11.88
CA PRO A 312 -16.14 -17.18 11.86
C PRO A 312 -17.31 -17.97 11.22
N ASP A 313 -18.50 -17.38 11.21
CA ASP A 313 -19.70 -17.93 10.58
C ASP A 313 -19.52 -18.08 9.05
N ILE A 314 -18.87 -17.10 8.40
CA ILE A 314 -18.63 -17.07 6.95
C ILE A 314 -17.17 -17.29 6.54
N GLN A 315 -16.26 -17.41 7.50
CA GLN A 315 -14.83 -17.62 7.28
C GLN A 315 -14.36 -19.04 7.61
N GLU A 316 -13.20 -19.43 7.09
CA GLU A 316 -12.47 -20.67 7.37
C GLU A 316 -10.99 -20.37 7.63
N ALA A 317 -10.35 -21.25 8.41
CA ALA A 317 -8.92 -21.16 8.67
C ALA A 317 -8.10 -21.40 7.39
N LYS A 318 -6.98 -20.66 7.28
CA LYS A 318 -6.01 -20.75 6.18
C LYS A 318 -4.61 -20.55 6.73
N ARG A 319 -3.75 -21.56 6.56
CA ARG A 319 -2.31 -21.40 6.78
C ARG A 319 -1.66 -20.75 5.55
N SER A 320 -0.96 -19.64 5.73
CA SER A 320 -0.22 -18.98 4.64
C SER A 320 1.11 -19.68 4.35
N GLN A 321 1.71 -19.37 3.20
CA GLN A 321 3.00 -19.94 2.78
C GLN A 321 4.14 -19.69 3.78
N ASN A 322 4.05 -18.59 4.54
CA ASN A 322 4.98 -18.26 5.61
C ASN A 322 4.64 -18.90 6.97
N GLY A 323 3.68 -19.83 7.01
CA GLY A 323 3.31 -20.61 8.20
C GLY A 323 2.31 -19.95 9.15
N MET A 324 1.94 -18.68 8.92
CA MET A 324 1.01 -17.95 9.81
C MET A 324 -0.45 -18.39 9.65
N GLU A 325 -1.21 -18.25 10.74
CA GLU A 325 -2.64 -18.53 10.78
C GLU A 325 -3.46 -17.32 10.33
N ASN A 326 -4.35 -17.54 9.38
CA ASN A 326 -5.24 -16.53 8.83
C ASN A 326 -6.65 -17.09 8.74
N VAL A 327 -7.62 -16.20 8.55
CA VAL A 327 -8.98 -16.52 8.15
C VAL A 327 -9.25 -15.94 6.77
N ARG A 328 -10.00 -16.67 5.95
CA ARG A 328 -10.52 -16.20 4.66
C ARG A 328 -11.99 -16.57 4.56
N TYR A 329 -12.73 -15.97 3.62
CA TYR A 329 -14.07 -16.47 3.32
C TYR A 329 -14.06 -17.94 2.91
N ARG A 330 -15.07 -18.69 3.37
CA ARG A 330 -15.25 -20.11 3.04
C ARG A 330 -15.25 -20.32 1.53
N ALA A 331 -14.49 -21.29 1.04
CA ALA A 331 -14.22 -21.44 -0.39
C ALA A 331 -15.51 -21.53 -1.24
N ARG A 332 -16.52 -22.25 -0.75
CA ARG A 332 -17.83 -22.40 -1.41
C ARG A 332 -18.57 -21.09 -1.64
N TRP A 333 -18.47 -20.15 -0.69
CA TRP A 333 -19.17 -18.87 -0.74
C TRP A 333 -18.35 -17.80 -1.45
N LYS A 334 -17.04 -17.84 -1.23
CA LYS A 334 -16.09 -16.93 -1.84
C LYS A 334 -16.21 -16.87 -3.37
N LYS A 335 -16.32 -18.03 -4.03
CA LYS A 335 -16.51 -18.10 -5.49
C LYS A 335 -17.80 -17.40 -5.93
N VAL A 336 -18.89 -17.63 -5.20
CA VAL A 336 -20.20 -17.03 -5.50
C VAL A 336 -20.18 -15.52 -5.31
N TRP A 337 -19.65 -15.02 -4.18
CA TRP A 337 -19.57 -13.59 -3.91
C TRP A 337 -18.64 -12.87 -4.88
N LEU A 338 -17.50 -13.48 -5.20
CA LEU A 338 -16.59 -12.92 -6.21
C LEU A 338 -17.29 -12.81 -7.56
N GLN A 339 -18.01 -13.85 -8.00
CA GLN A 339 -18.75 -13.79 -9.27
C GLN A 339 -19.81 -12.68 -9.25
N ARG A 340 -20.59 -12.55 -8.16
CA ARG A 340 -21.60 -11.49 -8.05
C ARG A 340 -21.01 -10.08 -8.15
N LEU A 341 -19.83 -9.85 -7.56
CA LEU A 341 -19.15 -8.56 -7.69
C LEU A 341 -18.64 -8.34 -9.13
N LEU A 342 -18.09 -9.38 -9.77
CA LEU A 342 -17.64 -9.28 -11.17
C LEU A 342 -18.81 -9.02 -12.14
N ASP A 343 -19.95 -9.68 -11.93
CA ASP A 343 -21.17 -9.43 -12.72
C ASP A 343 -21.65 -7.98 -12.54
N LEU A 344 -21.65 -7.49 -11.29
CA LEU A 344 -21.99 -6.11 -10.98
C LEU A 344 -21.01 -5.11 -11.64
N MET A 345 -19.70 -5.40 -11.62
CA MET A 345 -18.70 -4.57 -12.30
C MET A 345 -18.91 -4.58 -13.82
N ALA A 346 -19.29 -5.71 -14.41
CA ALA A 346 -19.57 -5.82 -15.84
C ALA A 346 -20.83 -5.02 -16.23
N GLU A 347 -21.82 -4.92 -15.32
CA GLU A 347 -23.02 -4.11 -15.52
C GLU A 347 -22.73 -2.60 -15.36
N LYS A 348 -22.10 -2.19 -14.26
CA LYS A 348 -21.96 -0.79 -13.85
C LYS A 348 -20.75 -0.10 -14.47
N THR A 349 -19.66 -0.83 -14.67
CA THR A 349 -18.39 -0.30 -15.18
C THR A 349 -17.81 -1.24 -16.25
N PRO A 350 -18.52 -1.49 -17.37
CA PRO A 350 -18.06 -2.43 -18.41
C PRO A 350 -16.71 -2.05 -19.03
N TRP A 351 -16.31 -0.79 -18.92
CA TRP A 351 -15.01 -0.28 -19.36
C TRP A 351 -13.85 -0.66 -18.42
N LEU A 352 -14.14 -0.96 -17.14
CA LEU A 352 -13.11 -1.21 -16.14
C LEU A 352 -12.65 -2.66 -16.18
N THR A 353 -11.53 -2.88 -16.88
CA THR A 353 -10.98 -4.23 -17.04
C THR A 353 -10.47 -4.78 -15.70
N VAL A 354 -10.91 -5.97 -15.31
CA VAL A 354 -10.38 -6.67 -14.12
C VAL A 354 -9.14 -7.49 -14.49
N ARG A 355 -7.95 -7.07 -14.03
CA ARG A 355 -6.71 -7.81 -14.28
C ARG A 355 -6.65 -9.12 -13.52
N TYR A 356 -7.11 -9.11 -12.27
CA TYR A 356 -7.30 -10.33 -11.49
C TYR A 356 -8.30 -10.10 -10.35
N ALA A 357 -8.89 -11.20 -9.90
CA ALA A 357 -9.81 -11.22 -8.79
C ALA A 357 -9.58 -12.48 -7.94
N PHE A 358 -9.46 -12.36 -6.62
CA PHE A 358 -9.32 -13.53 -5.76
C PHE A 358 -9.80 -13.36 -4.34
#